data_AF-A0A2E9LIG0-F1
#
_entry.id   AF-A0A2E9LIG0-F1
#
_cell.length_a   1.000
_cell.length_b   1.000
_cell.length_c   1.000
_cell.angle_alpha   90.00
_cell.angle_beta   90.00
_cell.angle_gamma   90.00
#
_symmetry.space_group_name_H-M   'P 1'
#
loop_
_entity.id
_entity.type
_entity.pdbx_description
1 polymer ?
#
loop_
_entity_poly.entity_id
_entity_poly.type
_entity_poly.pdbx_seq_one_letter_code
_entity_poly.pdbx_strand_id
1 'polypeptide(L)'
;MDAGRPEFVTDNGESILGVLMEEPPNSSHADDWERRERLEFAIRLELDRLPDDDAWVIYMLYFVRLSLRFVARCMHIPKTSMARQRDQILTRLRKALVEYPVIQEMIEPTPTPKSVIPIGMPSLSAVQNWEEGSVWAFRALQELRAPNFEPTLDELMAEAKDLFPSTPSLGWWADLLGSALRESNGIVDPMELMTLLSNKQHDYGYDNIAAFGHQGIVIRCNDKLARLRNLKSKEVPAVEPVADTYYDLCGYAVLAGMLEWGLFMLTQKPQ
;
A
#
# COMPACT_ATOMS: atom_id res chain seq x y z
N MET A 1 -12.66 36.32 46.04
CA MET A 1 -13.37 35.04 45.86
C MET A 1 -13.05 34.59 44.46
N ASP A 2 -11.93 33.89 44.32
CA ASP A 2 -11.52 33.31 43.05
C ASP A 2 -11.73 31.81 43.20
N ALA A 3 -12.83 31.31 42.63
CA ALA A 3 -13.21 29.91 42.71
C ALA A 3 -12.35 29.14 41.71
N GLY A 4 -11.18 28.68 42.18
CA GLY A 4 -10.31 27.79 41.41
C GLY A 4 -11.09 26.57 40.92
N ARG A 5 -11.04 26.34 39.60
CA ARG A 5 -11.62 25.16 38.95
C ARG A 5 -11.00 23.88 39.53
N PRO A 6 -11.75 22.79 39.68
CA PRO A 6 -11.18 21.52 40.12
C PRO A 6 -10.30 20.96 38.99
N GLU A 7 -8.99 20.87 39.25
CA GLU A 7 -8.06 20.09 38.43
C GLU A 7 -8.38 18.61 38.66
N PHE A 8 -8.81 17.92 37.60
CA PHE A 8 -9.00 16.47 37.64
C PHE A 8 -7.63 15.80 37.50
N VAL A 9 -7.28 14.94 38.47
CA VAL A 9 -5.98 14.26 38.59
C VAL A 9 -6.22 12.75 38.60
N THR A 10 -5.35 11.97 37.96
CA THR A 10 -5.42 10.49 37.96
C THR A 10 -4.99 9.90 39.32
N ASP A 11 -5.24 8.60 39.55
CA ASP A 11 -4.92 7.91 40.82
C ASP A 11 -3.43 7.94 41.21
N ASN A 12 -2.53 8.28 40.27
CA ASN A 12 -1.10 8.41 40.50
C ASN A 12 -0.62 9.86 40.69
N GLY A 13 -1.54 10.83 40.78
CA GLY A 13 -1.20 12.24 41.01
C GLY A 13 -0.85 13.04 39.75
N GLU A 14 -1.07 12.49 38.55
CA GLU A 14 -0.78 13.16 37.29
C GLU A 14 -1.99 13.98 36.80
N SER A 15 -1.73 15.21 36.35
CA SER A 15 -2.74 16.05 35.70
C SER A 15 -3.29 15.34 34.46
N ILE A 16 -4.62 15.29 34.30
CA ILE A 16 -5.25 14.73 33.09
C ILE A 16 -4.75 15.44 31.82
N LEU A 17 -4.36 16.73 31.92
CA LEU A 17 -3.75 17.45 30.81
C LEU A 17 -2.37 16.89 30.44
N GLY A 18 -1.60 16.43 31.44
CA GLY A 18 -0.31 15.75 31.24
C GLY A 18 -0.48 14.39 30.56
N VAL A 19 -1.48 13.61 30.99
CA VAL A 19 -1.82 12.30 30.40
C VAL A 19 -2.35 12.45 28.96
N LEU A 20 -3.09 13.52 28.67
CA LEU A 20 -3.54 13.84 27.31
C LEU A 20 -2.44 14.44 26.42
N MET A 21 -1.34 14.91 27.01
CA MET A 21 -0.16 15.45 26.33
C MET A 21 1.00 14.46 26.22
N GLU A 22 0.85 13.21 26.69
CA GLU A 22 1.81 12.16 26.39
C GLU A 22 1.66 11.74 24.91
N GLU A 23 2.53 12.33 24.10
CA GLU A 23 2.64 12.04 22.68
C GLU A 23 3.06 10.57 22.46
N PRO A 24 2.49 9.89 21.45
CA PRO A 24 2.93 8.54 21.09
C PRO A 24 4.43 8.57 20.76
N PRO A 25 5.18 7.50 21.09
CA PRO A 25 6.63 7.48 20.97
C PRO A 25 7.05 7.32 19.50
N ASN A 26 6.81 8.33 18.65
CA ASN A 26 7.54 8.56 17.39
C ASN A 26 7.21 9.83 16.58
N SER A 27 6.48 10.83 17.09
CA SER A 27 6.06 11.95 16.24
C SER A 27 7.01 13.16 16.27
N SER A 28 7.95 13.24 15.32
CA SER A 28 8.53 14.53 14.92
C SER A 28 7.48 15.35 14.14
N HIS A 29 6.50 15.91 14.86
CA HIS A 29 5.39 16.67 14.23
C HIS A 29 5.81 18.05 13.69
N ALA A 30 6.95 18.59 14.14
CA ALA A 30 7.48 19.87 13.68
C ALA A 30 7.90 19.83 12.19
N ASP A 31 8.64 18.79 11.80
CA ASP A 31 9.07 18.60 10.41
C ASP A 31 7.88 18.26 9.50
N ASP A 32 6.91 17.49 10.00
CA ASP A 32 5.74 17.06 9.26
C ASP A 32 4.75 18.20 8.95
N TRP A 33 4.53 19.13 9.87
CA TRP A 33 3.62 20.26 9.62
C TRP A 33 4.23 21.24 8.61
N GLU A 34 5.51 21.59 8.78
CA GLU A 34 6.19 22.56 7.92
C GLU A 34 6.34 22.00 6.50
N ARG A 35 6.60 20.70 6.38
CA ARG A 35 6.62 20.00 5.09
C ARG A 35 5.23 19.99 4.44
N ARG A 36 4.16 19.74 5.20
CA ARG A 36 2.77 19.79 4.69
C ARG A 36 2.40 21.19 4.21
N GLU A 37 2.75 22.23 4.93
CA GLU A 37 2.47 23.61 4.54
C GLU A 37 3.21 23.98 3.24
N ARG A 38 4.50 23.62 3.13
CA ARG A 38 5.29 23.82 1.91
C ARG A 38 4.69 23.08 0.71
N LEU A 39 4.23 21.85 0.91
CA LEU A 39 3.56 21.05 -0.11
C LEU A 39 2.22 21.66 -0.54
N GLU A 40 1.40 22.05 0.43
CA GLU A 40 0.10 22.68 0.18
C GLU A 40 0.27 24.00 -0.58
N PHE A 41 1.26 24.80 -0.21
CA PHE A 41 1.59 26.03 -0.91
C PHE A 41 1.98 25.78 -2.38
N ALA A 42 2.88 24.81 -2.63
CA ALA A 42 3.30 24.46 -3.98
C ALA A 42 2.11 23.99 -4.84
N ILE A 43 1.24 23.14 -4.29
CA ILE A 43 0.05 22.65 -4.98
C ILE A 43 -0.91 23.79 -5.29
N ARG A 44 -1.23 24.65 -4.30
CA ARG A 44 -2.14 25.78 -4.49
C ARG A 44 -1.63 26.72 -5.58
N LEU A 45 -0.33 27.07 -5.54
CA LEU A 45 0.28 27.97 -6.51
C LEU A 45 0.20 27.43 -7.95
N GLU A 46 0.38 26.12 -8.15
CA GLU A 46 0.25 25.53 -9.49
C GLU A 46 -1.20 25.33 -9.93
N LEU A 47 -2.12 25.06 -9.00
CA LEU A 47 -3.55 25.01 -9.30
C LEU A 47 -4.10 26.39 -9.73
N ASP A 48 -3.66 27.47 -9.09
CA ASP A 48 -4.07 28.84 -9.42
C ASP A 48 -3.57 29.30 -10.81
N ARG A 49 -2.59 28.60 -11.39
CA ARG A 49 -2.05 28.86 -12.73
C ARG A 49 -2.78 28.09 -13.83
N LEU A 50 -3.64 27.15 -13.47
CA LEU A 50 -4.41 26.39 -14.46
C LEU A 50 -5.46 27.29 -15.13
N PRO A 51 -5.77 27.05 -16.41
CA PRO A 51 -6.97 27.62 -17.03
C PRO A 51 -8.22 27.28 -16.21
N ASP A 52 -9.20 28.18 -16.15
CA ASP A 52 -10.42 28.02 -15.33
C ASP A 52 -11.12 26.66 -15.54
N ASP A 53 -11.22 26.20 -16.78
CA ASP A 53 -11.82 24.91 -17.13
C ASP A 53 -11.01 23.73 -16.56
N ASP A 54 -9.68 23.79 -16.63
CA ASP A 54 -8.78 22.75 -16.14
C ASP A 54 -8.76 22.74 -14.59
N ALA A 55 -8.75 23.92 -13.97
CA ALA A 55 -8.87 24.09 -12.53
C ALA A 55 -10.20 23.51 -12.02
N TRP A 56 -11.32 23.80 -12.71
CA TRP A 56 -12.63 23.27 -12.40
C TRP A 56 -12.69 21.74 -12.51
N VAL A 57 -12.09 21.16 -13.56
CA VAL A 57 -11.99 19.70 -13.73
C VAL A 57 -11.27 19.07 -12.54
N ILE A 58 -10.11 19.60 -12.14
CA ILE A 58 -9.35 19.07 -10.99
C ILE A 58 -10.13 19.24 -9.70
N TYR A 59 -10.73 20.42 -9.50
CA TYR A 59 -11.55 20.71 -8.32
C TYR A 59 -12.70 19.70 -8.17
N MET A 60 -13.46 19.47 -9.25
CA MET A 60 -14.57 18.52 -9.25
C MET A 60 -14.13 17.07 -9.03
N LEU A 61 -13.03 16.64 -9.64
CA LEU A 61 -12.56 15.25 -9.56
C LEU A 61 -11.90 14.92 -8.22
N TYR A 62 -11.12 15.84 -7.66
CA TYR A 62 -10.25 15.55 -6.50
C TYR A 62 -10.76 16.13 -5.19
N PHE A 63 -11.35 17.33 -5.22
CA PHE A 63 -11.86 17.99 -4.02
C PHE A 63 -13.33 17.66 -3.77
N VAL A 64 -14.18 17.77 -4.81
CA VAL A 64 -15.60 17.37 -4.71
C VAL A 64 -15.78 15.85 -4.86
N ARG A 65 -14.78 15.15 -5.40
CA ARG A 65 -14.76 13.69 -5.61
C ARG A 65 -15.88 13.15 -6.51
N LEU A 66 -16.24 13.92 -7.54
CA LEU A 66 -17.17 13.46 -8.56
C LEU A 66 -16.51 12.45 -9.51
N SER A 67 -17.30 11.50 -9.99
CA SER A 67 -16.78 10.52 -10.95
C SER A 67 -16.42 11.19 -12.28
N LEU A 68 -15.38 10.66 -12.95
CA LEU A 68 -14.97 11.11 -14.29
C LEU A 68 -16.14 11.12 -15.30
N ARG A 69 -17.06 10.16 -15.19
CA ARG A 69 -18.25 10.08 -16.05
C ARG A 69 -19.21 11.24 -15.80
N PHE A 70 -19.36 11.67 -14.54
CA PHE A 70 -20.22 12.77 -14.18
C PHE A 70 -19.65 14.10 -14.65
N VAL A 71 -18.36 14.36 -14.39
CA VAL A 71 -17.66 15.57 -14.85
C VAL A 71 -17.67 15.66 -16.38
N ALA A 72 -17.43 14.54 -17.09
CA ALA A 72 -17.54 14.47 -18.55
C ALA A 72 -18.92 14.87 -19.07
N ARG A 73 -19.99 14.46 -18.36
CA ARG A 73 -21.37 14.83 -18.70
C ARG A 73 -21.61 16.33 -18.51
N CYS A 74 -21.13 16.91 -17.42
CA CYS A 74 -21.24 18.35 -17.16
C CYS A 74 -20.53 19.19 -18.22
N MET A 75 -19.41 18.69 -18.76
CA MET A 75 -18.65 19.36 -19.83
C MET A 75 -19.12 18.98 -21.24
N HIS A 76 -20.16 18.14 -21.37
CA HIS A 76 -20.68 17.67 -22.64
C HIS A 76 -19.63 17.00 -23.55
N ILE A 77 -18.65 16.31 -22.97
CA ILE A 77 -17.64 15.54 -23.70
C ILE A 77 -17.65 14.05 -23.35
N PRO A 78 -17.12 13.16 -24.21
CA PRO A 78 -17.00 11.74 -23.88
C PRO A 78 -16.12 11.51 -22.65
N LYS A 79 -16.42 10.46 -21.87
CA LYS A 79 -15.62 10.04 -20.70
C LYS A 79 -14.14 9.84 -21.06
N THR A 80 -13.87 9.29 -22.24
CA THR A 80 -12.51 9.05 -22.73
C THR A 80 -11.76 10.36 -23.01
N SER A 81 -12.42 11.36 -23.57
CA SER A 81 -11.86 12.70 -23.73
C SER A 81 -11.60 13.38 -22.39
N MET A 82 -12.51 13.22 -21.42
CA MET A 82 -12.33 13.72 -20.05
C MET A 82 -11.14 13.07 -19.34
N ALA A 83 -10.96 11.75 -19.51
CA ALA A 83 -9.79 11.04 -18.99
C ALA A 83 -8.50 11.66 -19.54
N ARG A 84 -8.45 11.85 -20.87
CA ARG A 84 -7.29 12.45 -21.54
C ARG A 84 -7.03 13.88 -21.08
N GLN A 85 -8.07 14.70 -20.91
CA GLN A 85 -7.92 16.07 -20.40
C GLN A 85 -7.36 16.06 -18.97
N ARG A 86 -7.94 15.26 -18.06
CA ARG A 86 -7.41 15.06 -16.70
C ARG A 86 -5.93 14.65 -16.75
N ASP A 87 -5.58 13.67 -17.56
CA ASP A 87 -4.20 13.15 -17.64
C ASP A 87 -3.23 14.22 -18.15
N GLN A 88 -3.65 15.06 -19.10
CA GLN A 88 -2.88 16.21 -19.57
C GLN A 88 -2.68 17.25 -18.46
N ILE A 89 -3.73 17.57 -17.69
CA ILE A 89 -3.64 18.49 -16.56
C ILE A 89 -2.68 17.94 -15.50
N LEU A 90 -2.84 16.67 -15.10
CA LEU A 90 -1.97 16.01 -14.13
C LEU A 90 -0.52 15.93 -14.61
N THR A 91 -0.29 15.71 -15.91
CA THR A 91 1.07 15.69 -16.49
C THR A 91 1.72 17.08 -16.41
N ARG A 92 0.95 18.14 -16.72
CA ARG A 92 1.42 19.53 -16.57
C ARG A 92 1.72 19.88 -15.12
N LEU A 93 0.79 19.59 -14.21
CA LEU A 93 0.96 19.80 -12.77
C LEU A 93 2.17 19.04 -12.24
N ARG A 94 2.33 17.76 -12.60
CA ARG A 94 3.51 16.97 -12.20
C ARG A 94 4.80 17.62 -12.68
N LYS A 95 4.87 18.04 -13.95
CA LYS A 95 6.05 18.70 -14.50
C LYS A 95 6.38 20.00 -13.75
N ALA A 96 5.37 20.79 -13.40
CA ALA A 96 5.57 22.04 -12.66
C ALA A 96 5.95 21.81 -11.19
N LEU A 97 5.30 20.85 -10.54
CA LEU A 97 5.52 20.53 -9.12
C LEU A 97 6.91 19.94 -8.86
N VAL A 98 7.49 19.20 -9.81
CA VAL A 98 8.85 18.63 -9.69
C VAL A 98 9.93 19.70 -9.50
N GLU A 99 9.69 20.95 -9.88
CA GLU A 99 10.64 22.05 -9.71
C GLU A 99 10.68 22.59 -8.25
N TYR A 100 9.71 22.22 -7.40
CA TYR A 100 9.65 22.72 -6.02
C TYR A 100 10.57 21.91 -5.10
N PRO A 101 11.40 22.56 -4.25
CA PRO A 101 12.32 21.87 -3.34
C PRO A 101 11.65 20.81 -2.47
N VAL A 102 10.47 21.09 -1.90
CA VAL A 102 9.72 20.13 -1.08
C VAL A 102 9.31 18.86 -1.84
N ILE A 103 9.06 18.98 -3.15
CA ILE A 103 8.76 17.85 -4.03
C ILE A 103 10.05 17.15 -4.44
N GLN A 104 11.13 17.89 -4.70
CA GLN A 104 12.44 17.30 -4.96
C GLN A 104 12.95 16.51 -3.75
N GLU A 105 12.77 16.99 -2.52
CA GLU A 105 13.04 16.25 -1.29
C GLU A 105 12.19 14.96 -1.15
N MET A 106 11.05 14.88 -1.84
CA MET A 106 10.21 13.68 -1.94
C MET A 106 10.58 12.75 -3.10
N ILE A 107 11.12 13.30 -4.20
CA ILE A 107 11.51 12.56 -5.43
C ILE A 107 12.95 12.07 -5.34
N GLU A 108 13.85 12.90 -4.82
CA GLU A 108 15.05 12.40 -4.17
C GLU A 108 14.56 11.36 -3.18
N PRO A 109 15.08 10.13 -3.26
CA PRO A 109 14.69 9.12 -2.32
C PRO A 109 15.16 9.63 -0.96
N THR A 110 14.30 10.34 -0.23
CA THR A 110 14.36 10.26 1.21
C THR A 110 14.32 8.76 1.45
N PRO A 111 15.37 8.16 2.01
CA PRO A 111 15.29 6.76 2.38
C PRO A 111 14.27 6.71 3.52
N THR A 112 12.98 6.71 3.21
CA THR A 112 11.99 5.98 4.01
C THR A 112 12.68 4.66 4.29
N PRO A 113 12.96 4.36 5.57
CA PRO A 113 14.03 3.46 5.96
C PRO A 113 14.02 2.25 5.06
N LYS A 114 15.01 2.27 4.15
CA LYS A 114 15.43 1.27 3.17
C LYS A 114 14.41 0.16 3.02
N SER A 115 13.88 -0.04 1.80
CA SER A 115 13.42 -1.36 1.39
C SER A 115 14.49 -2.37 1.86
N VAL A 116 14.23 -3.10 2.96
CA VAL A 116 15.30 -3.82 3.65
C VAL A 116 15.69 -4.91 2.66
N ILE A 117 16.89 -4.78 2.09
CA ILE A 117 17.46 -5.83 1.27
C ILE A 117 18.14 -6.76 2.27
N PRO A 118 17.65 -8.00 2.45
CA PRO A 118 18.26 -8.93 3.38
C PRO A 118 19.71 -9.20 3.01
N ILE A 119 20.53 -9.52 4.01
CA ILE A 119 21.94 -9.84 3.80
C ILE A 119 22.06 -11.05 2.88
N GLY A 120 22.89 -10.95 1.84
CA GLY A 120 23.10 -12.04 0.87
C GLY A 120 22.13 -12.02 -0.32
N MET A 121 21.13 -11.14 -0.33
CA MET A 121 20.28 -10.96 -1.50
C MET A 121 21.00 -10.16 -2.60
N PRO A 122 20.81 -10.51 -3.90
CA PRO A 122 21.31 -9.71 -5.01
C PRO A 122 20.76 -8.28 -4.96
N SER A 123 21.52 -7.32 -5.50
CA SER A 123 21.03 -5.95 -5.69
C SER A 123 19.74 -5.95 -6.53
N LEU A 124 18.79 -5.06 -6.20
CA LEU A 124 17.58 -4.86 -7.00
C LEU A 124 17.89 -4.54 -8.47
N SER A 125 18.99 -3.85 -8.74
CA SER A 125 19.44 -3.51 -10.10
C SER A 125 19.84 -4.73 -10.95
N ALA A 126 20.06 -5.89 -10.32
CA ALA A 126 20.39 -7.14 -11.02
C ALA A 126 19.12 -7.86 -11.51
N VAL A 127 17.94 -7.49 -11.03
CA VAL A 127 16.66 -8.08 -11.40
C VAL A 127 16.18 -7.43 -12.70
N GLN A 128 16.04 -8.21 -13.77
CA GLN A 128 15.81 -7.68 -15.12
C GLN A 128 14.36 -7.74 -15.58
N ASN A 129 13.58 -8.67 -15.04
CA ASN A 129 12.21 -8.95 -15.48
C ASN A 129 11.31 -9.31 -14.28
N TRP A 130 10.02 -9.43 -14.58
CA TRP A 130 8.99 -9.64 -13.57
C TRP A 130 9.13 -11.01 -12.89
N GLU A 131 9.47 -12.04 -13.65
CA GLU A 131 9.68 -13.41 -13.18
C GLU A 131 10.82 -13.46 -12.16
N GLU A 132 11.99 -12.90 -12.51
CA GLU A 132 13.13 -12.75 -11.59
C GLU A 132 12.73 -11.94 -10.35
N GLY A 133 11.93 -10.89 -10.54
CA GLY A 133 11.43 -10.05 -9.44
C GLY A 133 10.55 -10.82 -8.46
N SER A 134 9.68 -11.71 -8.96
CA SER A 134 8.83 -12.54 -8.11
C SER A 134 9.64 -13.52 -7.26
N VAL A 135 10.63 -14.18 -7.87
CA VAL A 135 11.56 -15.10 -7.17
C VAL A 135 12.39 -14.35 -6.15
N TRP A 136 12.89 -13.16 -6.53
CA TRP A 136 13.67 -12.30 -5.64
C TRP A 136 12.84 -11.89 -4.42
N ALA A 137 11.62 -11.40 -4.63
CA ALA A 137 10.74 -10.95 -3.54
C ALA A 137 10.35 -12.09 -2.61
N PHE A 138 10.04 -13.27 -3.14
CA PHE A 138 9.76 -14.46 -2.35
C PHE A 138 10.92 -14.82 -1.42
N ARG A 139 12.15 -14.85 -1.95
CA ARG A 139 13.36 -15.14 -1.13
C ARG A 139 13.61 -14.05 -0.10
N ALA A 140 13.49 -12.78 -0.47
CA ALA A 140 13.72 -11.67 0.44
C ALA A 140 12.75 -11.73 1.63
N LEU A 141 11.47 -12.01 1.38
CA LEU A 141 10.48 -12.16 2.45
C LEU A 141 10.81 -13.32 3.38
N GLN A 142 11.34 -14.44 2.88
CA GLN A 142 11.74 -15.54 3.75
C GLN A 142 12.90 -15.15 4.68
N GLU A 143 13.86 -14.38 4.19
CA GLU A 143 14.99 -13.89 4.99
C GLU A 143 14.58 -12.83 6.02
N LEU A 144 13.48 -12.10 5.78
CA LEU A 144 12.96 -11.09 6.70
C LEU A 144 12.12 -11.66 7.85
N ARG A 145 11.83 -12.96 7.83
CA ARG A 145 11.04 -13.59 8.89
C ARG A 145 11.75 -13.49 10.23
N ALA A 146 11.02 -13.07 11.25
CA ALA A 146 11.55 -12.99 12.60
C ALA A 146 11.84 -14.41 13.13
N PRO A 147 13.07 -14.69 13.59
CA PRO A 147 13.39 -15.99 14.19
C PRO A 147 12.59 -16.18 15.47
N ASN A 148 11.98 -17.36 15.63
CA ASN A 148 11.15 -17.74 16.80
C ASN A 148 9.85 -16.94 16.97
N PHE A 149 9.41 -16.22 15.94
CA PHE A 149 8.09 -15.60 15.89
C PHE A 149 7.27 -16.28 14.80
N GLU A 150 6.20 -16.97 15.20
CA GLU A 150 5.36 -17.75 14.29
C GLU A 150 3.88 -17.42 14.51
N PRO A 151 3.42 -16.23 14.08
CA PRO A 151 2.02 -15.87 14.20
C PRO A 151 1.16 -16.80 13.34
N THR A 152 -0.10 -16.96 13.71
CA THR A 152 -1.11 -17.63 12.88
C THR A 152 -1.67 -16.67 11.83
N LEU A 153 -2.27 -17.21 10.77
CA LEU A 153 -2.98 -16.36 9.79
C LEU A 153 -4.09 -15.53 10.45
N ASP A 154 -4.71 -16.06 11.51
CA ASP A 154 -5.79 -15.39 12.22
C ASP A 154 -5.31 -14.18 13.03
N GLU A 155 -4.16 -14.30 13.71
CA GLU A 155 -3.52 -13.21 14.45
C GLU A 155 -3.09 -12.09 13.51
N LEU A 156 -2.45 -12.44 12.38
CA LEU A 156 -2.02 -11.46 11.39
C LEU A 156 -3.20 -10.65 10.82
N MET A 157 -4.34 -11.29 10.51
CA MET A 157 -5.50 -10.54 10.00
C MET A 157 -6.21 -9.72 11.08
N ALA A 158 -6.15 -10.12 12.35
CA ALA A 158 -6.63 -9.26 13.43
C ALA A 158 -5.78 -7.97 13.50
N GLU A 159 -4.46 -8.10 13.43
CA GLU A 159 -3.53 -6.97 13.38
C GLU A 159 -3.73 -6.09 12.14
N ALA A 160 -3.92 -6.69 10.95
CA ALA A 160 -4.15 -5.95 9.71
C ALA A 160 -5.38 -5.03 9.77
N LYS A 161 -6.40 -5.39 10.55
CA LYS A 161 -7.58 -4.56 10.75
C LYS A 161 -7.25 -3.27 11.50
N ASP A 162 -6.35 -3.36 12.49
CA ASP A 162 -5.91 -2.22 13.29
C ASP A 162 -4.93 -1.33 12.51
N LEU A 163 -4.18 -1.92 11.57
CA LEU A 163 -3.31 -1.19 10.67
C LEU A 163 -4.08 -0.43 9.58
N PHE A 164 -5.29 -0.87 9.19
CA PHE A 164 -6.04 -0.24 8.10
C PHE A 164 -6.51 1.19 8.46
N PRO A 165 -6.34 2.20 7.57
CA PRO A 165 -6.00 2.11 6.14
C PRO A 165 -4.50 2.17 5.82
N SER A 166 -3.62 2.16 6.83
CA SER A 166 -2.17 2.10 6.62
C SER A 166 -1.75 0.75 6.04
N THR A 167 -0.57 0.75 5.42
CA THR A 167 0.01 -0.42 4.77
C THR A 167 0.81 -1.25 5.79
N PRO A 168 0.66 -2.59 5.82
CA PRO A 168 1.53 -3.46 6.63
C PRO A 168 3.00 -3.38 6.21
N SER A 169 3.89 -3.57 7.18
CA SER A 169 5.35 -3.57 6.95
C SER A 169 5.83 -4.80 6.18
N LEU A 170 7.06 -4.76 5.65
CA LEU A 170 7.70 -5.94 5.03
C LEU A 170 7.79 -7.15 5.97
N GLY A 171 8.03 -6.93 7.27
CA GLY A 171 8.06 -8.00 8.27
C GLY A 171 6.70 -8.68 8.38
N TRP A 172 5.62 -7.89 8.38
CA TRP A 172 4.26 -8.44 8.40
C TRP A 172 3.96 -9.28 7.15
N TRP A 173 4.39 -8.83 5.96
CA TRP A 173 4.24 -9.62 4.71
C TRP A 173 5.09 -10.91 4.74
N ALA A 174 6.27 -10.87 5.34
CA ALA A 174 7.13 -12.03 5.56
C ALA A 174 6.46 -13.06 6.49
N ASP A 175 5.84 -12.59 7.56
CA ASP A 175 5.09 -13.42 8.50
C ASP A 175 3.83 -14.00 7.86
N LEU A 176 3.12 -13.24 7.02
CA LEU A 176 2.00 -13.75 6.23
C LEU A 176 2.45 -14.88 5.30
N LEU A 177 3.53 -14.68 4.55
CA LEU A 177 4.08 -15.70 3.66
C LEU A 177 4.48 -16.96 4.44
N GLY A 178 5.24 -16.80 5.53
CA GLY A 178 5.68 -17.92 6.36
C GLY A 178 4.52 -18.70 6.97
N SER A 179 3.49 -18.00 7.45
CA SER A 179 2.31 -18.60 8.07
C SER A 179 1.44 -19.33 7.04
N ALA A 180 1.24 -18.75 5.86
CA ALA A 180 0.51 -19.38 4.78
C ALA A 180 1.23 -20.65 4.28
N LEU A 181 2.55 -20.61 4.08
CA LEU A 181 3.34 -21.78 3.69
C LEU A 181 3.26 -22.89 4.74
N ARG A 182 3.41 -22.55 6.03
CA ARG A 182 3.34 -23.51 7.14
C ARG A 182 1.95 -24.14 7.26
N GLU A 183 0.89 -23.34 7.29
CA GLU A 183 -0.49 -23.83 7.41
C GLU A 183 -0.98 -24.58 6.15
N SER A 184 -0.35 -24.33 5.00
CA SER A 184 -0.60 -25.12 3.79
C SER A 184 -0.10 -26.56 3.90
N ASN A 185 0.76 -26.88 4.87
CA ASN A 185 1.31 -28.22 5.11
C ASN A 185 1.90 -28.86 3.83
N GLY A 186 2.66 -28.09 3.05
CA GLY A 186 3.33 -28.55 1.83
C GLY A 186 2.44 -28.58 0.58
N ILE A 187 1.20 -28.06 0.66
CA ILE A 187 0.32 -27.93 -0.52
C ILE A 187 0.86 -26.90 -1.51
N VAL A 188 1.45 -25.80 -1.03
CA VAL A 188 2.00 -24.75 -1.90
C VAL A 188 3.42 -25.10 -2.31
N ASP A 189 3.61 -25.42 -3.59
CA ASP A 189 4.94 -25.51 -4.18
C ASP A 189 5.44 -24.11 -4.61
N PRO A 190 6.63 -23.67 -4.16
CA PRO A 190 7.16 -22.36 -4.52
C PRO A 190 7.35 -22.13 -6.02
N MET A 191 7.74 -23.15 -6.78
CA MET A 191 7.98 -23.00 -8.23
C MET A 191 6.65 -22.87 -8.99
N GLU A 192 5.64 -23.64 -8.60
CA GLU A 192 4.27 -23.48 -9.09
C GLU A 192 3.70 -22.11 -8.74
N LEU A 193 3.95 -21.62 -7.52
CA LEU A 193 3.51 -20.29 -7.10
C LEU A 193 4.10 -19.19 -8.01
N MET A 194 5.40 -19.23 -8.31
CA MET A 194 6.03 -18.23 -9.18
C MET A 194 5.47 -18.31 -10.62
N THR A 195 5.26 -19.53 -11.12
CA THR A 195 4.66 -19.76 -12.45
C THR A 195 3.24 -19.21 -12.51
N LEU A 196 2.43 -19.48 -11.47
CA LEU A 196 1.07 -18.98 -11.35
C LEU A 196 1.02 -17.45 -11.31
N LEU A 197 1.94 -16.83 -10.55
CA LEU A 197 2.03 -15.38 -10.43
C LEU A 197 2.40 -14.72 -11.77
N SER A 198 3.38 -15.27 -12.49
CA SER A 198 3.74 -14.79 -13.82
C SER A 198 2.55 -14.92 -14.78
N ASN A 199 1.89 -16.07 -14.85
CA ASN A 199 0.71 -16.26 -15.72
C ASN A 199 -0.42 -15.27 -15.39
N LYS A 200 -0.75 -15.09 -14.11
CA LYS A 200 -1.76 -14.11 -13.68
C LYS A 200 -1.37 -12.68 -14.08
N GLN A 201 -0.09 -12.32 -13.97
CA GLN A 201 0.37 -10.99 -14.37
C GLN A 201 0.21 -10.76 -15.87
N HIS A 202 0.49 -11.76 -16.71
CA HIS A 202 0.25 -11.69 -18.15
C HIS A 202 -1.24 -11.51 -18.49
N ASP A 203 -2.12 -12.25 -17.79
CA ASP A 203 -3.57 -12.23 -18.06
C ASP A 203 -4.25 -10.93 -17.61
N TYR A 204 -3.93 -10.44 -16.41
CA TYR A 204 -4.59 -9.28 -15.81
C TYR A 204 -3.90 -7.95 -16.10
N GLY A 205 -2.61 -7.97 -16.46
CA GLY A 205 -1.78 -6.77 -16.58
C GLY A 205 -1.47 -6.10 -15.23
N TYR A 206 -0.61 -5.08 -15.27
CA TYR A 206 -0.11 -4.41 -14.06
C TYR A 206 -1.16 -3.57 -13.33
N ASP A 207 -2.18 -3.05 -14.03
CA ASP A 207 -3.19 -2.15 -13.46
C ASP A 207 -4.05 -2.80 -12.36
N ASN A 208 -4.23 -4.12 -12.37
CA ASN A 208 -5.12 -4.83 -11.43
C ASN A 208 -4.66 -4.66 -9.96
N ILE A 209 -3.36 -4.71 -9.72
CA ILE A 209 -2.76 -4.51 -8.39
C ILE A 209 -2.33 -3.05 -8.21
N ALA A 210 -1.71 -2.44 -9.23
CA ALA A 210 -1.20 -1.08 -9.14
C ALA A 210 -2.29 -0.02 -8.86
N ALA A 211 -3.54 -0.26 -9.27
CA ALA A 211 -4.65 0.67 -9.03
C ALA A 211 -4.92 0.92 -7.54
N PHE A 212 -4.65 -0.05 -6.67
CA PHE A 212 -4.93 0.04 -5.22
C PHE A 212 -3.71 -0.26 -4.33
N GLY A 213 -2.59 -0.71 -4.92
CA GLY A 213 -1.37 -1.03 -4.20
C GLY A 213 -1.60 -2.02 -3.05
N HIS A 214 -0.86 -1.82 -1.96
CA HIS A 214 -0.94 -2.69 -0.78
C HIS A 214 -2.31 -2.72 -0.12
N GLN A 215 -3.08 -1.61 -0.12
CA GLN A 215 -4.44 -1.60 0.44
C GLN A 215 -5.35 -2.60 -0.28
N GLY A 216 -5.26 -2.66 -1.60
CA GLY A 216 -5.99 -3.63 -2.40
C GLY A 216 -5.54 -5.07 -2.16
N ILE A 217 -4.28 -5.28 -1.75
CA ILE A 217 -3.77 -6.61 -1.39
C ILE A 217 -4.32 -7.04 -0.02
N VAL A 218 -4.28 -6.18 1.00
CA VAL A 218 -4.82 -6.46 2.34
C VAL A 218 -6.30 -6.89 2.27
N ILE A 219 -7.12 -6.16 1.51
CA ILE A 219 -8.54 -6.49 1.35
C ILE A 219 -8.73 -7.87 0.71
N ARG A 220 -7.94 -8.21 -0.32
CA ARG A 220 -7.99 -9.53 -0.97
C ARG A 220 -7.52 -10.65 -0.03
N CYS A 221 -6.49 -10.41 0.78
CA CYS A 221 -6.07 -11.35 1.81
C CYS A 221 -7.19 -11.63 2.83
N ASN A 222 -7.90 -10.58 3.27
CA ASN A 222 -9.02 -10.73 4.20
C ASN A 222 -10.15 -11.59 3.61
N ASP A 223 -10.51 -11.39 2.34
CA ASP A 223 -11.50 -12.22 1.64
C ASP A 223 -11.06 -13.71 1.61
N LYS A 224 -9.79 -13.97 1.30
CA LYS A 224 -9.22 -15.32 1.26
C LYS A 224 -9.15 -15.97 2.64
N LEU A 225 -8.78 -15.25 3.70
CA LEU A 225 -8.79 -15.83 5.04
C LEU A 225 -10.22 -16.12 5.54
N ALA A 226 -11.16 -15.20 5.28
CA ALA A 226 -12.56 -15.43 5.62
C ALA A 226 -13.10 -16.70 4.94
N ARG A 227 -12.73 -16.94 3.67
CA ARG A 227 -13.01 -18.19 2.97
C ARG A 227 -12.38 -19.39 3.67
N LEU A 228 -11.08 -19.33 4.03
CA LEU A 228 -10.38 -20.43 4.72
C LEU A 228 -11.06 -20.82 6.03
N ARG A 229 -11.44 -19.84 6.86
CA ARG A 229 -12.18 -20.05 8.13
C ARG A 229 -13.52 -20.74 7.91
N ASN A 230 -14.25 -20.33 6.88
CA ASN A 230 -15.54 -20.94 6.53
C ASN A 230 -15.39 -22.37 6.04
N LEU A 231 -14.33 -22.70 5.29
CA LEU A 231 -14.05 -24.06 4.82
C LEU A 231 -13.55 -24.97 5.94
N LYS A 232 -12.74 -24.46 6.89
CA LYS A 232 -12.28 -25.23 8.06
C LYS A 232 -13.42 -25.54 9.05
N SER A 233 -14.45 -24.69 9.13
CA SER A 233 -15.55 -24.82 10.10
C SER A 233 -16.79 -25.57 9.59
N LYS A 234 -16.87 -25.88 8.30
CA LYS A 234 -18.03 -26.54 7.68
C LYS A 234 -17.63 -27.80 6.96
N GLU A 235 -18.33 -28.92 7.21
CA GLU A 235 -18.28 -30.14 6.38
C GLU A 235 -19.07 -29.97 5.07
N VAL A 236 -18.91 -28.83 4.39
CA VAL A 236 -19.60 -28.54 3.13
C VAL A 236 -18.58 -28.62 2.00
N PRO A 237 -18.91 -29.23 0.83
CA PRO A 237 -18.00 -29.27 -0.30
C PRO A 237 -17.56 -27.87 -0.69
N ALA A 238 -16.25 -27.65 -0.75
CA ALA A 238 -15.70 -26.38 -1.18
C ALA A 238 -15.99 -26.18 -2.68
N VAL A 239 -16.48 -25.00 -3.06
CA VAL A 239 -16.70 -24.62 -4.48
C VAL A 239 -15.37 -24.49 -5.21
N GLU A 240 -14.35 -24.00 -4.51
CA GLU A 240 -12.96 -23.90 -4.98
C GLU A 240 -12.05 -24.71 -4.03
N PRO A 241 -10.95 -25.31 -4.51
CA PRO A 241 -9.95 -25.98 -3.68
C PRO A 241 -9.38 -25.08 -2.57
N VAL A 242 -9.15 -25.66 -1.38
CA VAL A 242 -8.47 -24.96 -0.27
C VAL A 242 -7.05 -24.55 -0.67
N ALA A 243 -6.39 -25.37 -1.50
CA ALA A 243 -5.07 -25.08 -2.06
C ALA A 243 -4.99 -23.68 -2.71
N ASP A 244 -5.98 -23.32 -3.52
CA ASP A 244 -6.04 -22.01 -4.19
C ASP A 244 -5.99 -20.84 -3.20
N THR A 245 -6.59 -21.02 -2.01
CA THR A 245 -6.57 -19.98 -0.96
C THR A 245 -5.15 -19.76 -0.44
N TYR A 246 -4.38 -20.84 -0.23
CA TYR A 246 -2.99 -20.72 0.20
C TYR A 246 -2.09 -20.16 -0.90
N TYR A 247 -2.27 -20.60 -2.16
CA TYR A 247 -1.55 -20.01 -3.30
C TYR A 247 -1.85 -18.50 -3.43
N ASP A 248 -3.10 -18.08 -3.24
CA ASP A 248 -3.46 -16.66 -3.29
C ASP A 248 -2.82 -15.88 -2.13
N LEU A 249 -2.87 -16.37 -0.89
CA LEU A 249 -2.25 -15.69 0.27
C LEU A 249 -0.73 -15.55 0.13
N CYS A 250 -0.04 -16.63 -0.26
CA CYS A 250 1.40 -16.60 -0.54
C CYS A 250 1.70 -15.63 -1.70
N GLY A 251 0.88 -15.68 -2.74
CA GLY A 251 1.02 -14.81 -3.91
C GLY A 251 0.86 -13.34 -3.56
N TYR A 252 -0.12 -12.99 -2.75
CA TYR A 252 -0.35 -11.63 -2.28
C TYR A 252 0.79 -11.08 -1.43
N ALA A 253 1.39 -11.90 -0.55
CA ALA A 253 2.58 -11.50 0.19
C ALA A 253 3.76 -11.17 -0.75
N VAL A 254 4.01 -12.02 -1.75
CA VAL A 254 5.06 -11.80 -2.75
C VAL A 254 4.80 -10.53 -3.55
N LEU A 255 3.57 -10.32 -4.02
CA LEU A 255 3.19 -9.12 -4.77
C LEU A 255 3.34 -7.84 -3.94
N ALA A 256 3.01 -7.88 -2.65
CA ALA A 256 3.22 -6.75 -1.74
C ALA A 256 4.71 -6.44 -1.57
N GLY A 257 5.55 -7.47 -1.43
CA GLY A 257 7.00 -7.30 -1.46
C GLY A 257 7.48 -6.68 -2.77
N MET A 258 7.03 -7.19 -3.93
CA MET A 258 7.40 -6.63 -5.23
C MET A 258 7.00 -5.16 -5.38
N LEU A 259 5.87 -4.73 -4.83
CA LEU A 259 5.48 -3.32 -4.80
C LEU A 259 6.45 -2.49 -3.95
N GLU A 260 6.78 -2.97 -2.76
CA GLU A 260 7.67 -2.28 -1.82
C GLU A 260 9.09 -2.10 -2.38
N TRP A 261 9.61 -3.13 -3.07
CA TRP A 261 10.93 -3.10 -3.69
C TRP A 261 10.94 -2.49 -5.11
N GLY A 262 9.81 -1.98 -5.60
CA GLY A 262 9.70 -1.40 -6.95
C GLY A 262 9.86 -2.41 -8.10
N LEU A 263 9.79 -3.71 -7.81
CA LEU A 263 9.95 -4.80 -8.78
C LEU A 263 8.65 -5.08 -9.56
N PHE A 264 7.50 -4.71 -9.03
CA PHE A 264 6.20 -5.02 -9.63
C PHE A 264 5.99 -4.38 -11.02
N MET A 265 6.60 -3.21 -11.26
CA MET A 265 6.46 -2.45 -12.50
C MET A 265 7.49 -2.84 -13.56
N LEU A 266 8.32 -3.86 -13.31
CA LEU A 266 9.21 -4.40 -14.32
C LEU A 266 8.36 -4.94 -15.48
N THR A 267 8.38 -4.22 -16.60
CA THR A 267 7.75 -4.68 -17.83
C THR A 267 8.46 -5.95 -18.28
N GLN A 268 7.71 -6.99 -18.62
CA GLN A 268 8.23 -8.00 -19.54
C GLN A 268 8.58 -7.26 -20.82
N LYS A 269 9.88 -7.04 -21.06
CA LYS A 269 10.31 -6.63 -22.37
C LYS A 269 9.85 -7.73 -23.31
N PRO A 270 9.05 -7.43 -24.35
CA PRO A 270 8.76 -8.44 -25.36
C PRO A 270 10.10 -8.93 -25.90
N GLN A 271 10.29 -10.25 -25.88
CA GLN A 271 11.33 -10.91 -26.67
C GLN A 271 11.02 -10.72 -28.16
#